data_AF-A0A4U2Y0A2-F1
#
_entry.id   AF-A0A4U2Y0A2-F1
#
_cell.length_a   1.000
_cell.length_b   1.000
_cell.length_c   1.000
_cell.angle_alpha   90.00
_cell.angle_beta   90.00
_cell.angle_gamma   90.00
#
_symmetry.space_group_name_H-M   'P 1'
#
loop_
_entity.id
_entity.type
_entity.pdbx_description
1 polymer ?
#
loop_
_entity_poly.entity_id
_entity_poly.type
_entity_poly.pdbx_seq_one_letter_code
_entity_poly.pdbx_strand_id
1 'polypeptide(L)'
;MNVGRITDTGTVGKNKPSNSSNGEPKKPNMDDFNADTATNKQKGNFGEIISSDNLLNNQSIKDAGYDLKPIGRGAPSSINDKIVKGIDGLYENANTESKIKYVIDEAKFGSSQLGKTKDGPQMSNDWLTGSETGKSRILKAVEGNKSLATKITNALEDGKVERVLSKVDSNGNVKTYRIDADGNIMGEWP
;
A
#
# COMPACT_ATOMS: atom_id res chain seq x y z
N MET A 1 49.67 17.65 52.39
CA MET A 1 48.81 17.04 53.41
C MET A 1 47.50 17.81 53.47
N ASN A 2 46.40 17.05 53.62
CA ASN A 2 44.99 17.42 53.89
C ASN A 2 44.79 18.79 54.59
N VAL A 3 43.70 19.56 54.44
CA VAL A 3 42.27 19.21 54.53
C VAL A 3 41.37 20.43 54.19
N GLY A 4 40.18 20.16 53.60
CA GLY A 4 38.86 20.79 53.91
C GLY A 4 38.56 22.22 53.39
N ARG A 5 37.31 22.68 53.20
CA ARG A 5 35.94 22.12 53.26
C ARG A 5 34.95 23.26 52.84
N ILE A 6 33.98 22.96 51.93
CA ILE A 6 32.54 23.38 51.81
C ILE A 6 32.16 24.88 52.01
N THR A 7 31.42 25.57 51.10
CA THR A 7 29.92 25.69 51.00
C THR A 7 29.48 26.32 49.66
N ASP A 8 28.55 25.72 48.88
CA ASP A 8 27.09 26.03 48.77
C ASP A 8 26.81 27.14 47.71
N THR A 9 25.88 27.10 46.73
CA THR A 9 24.48 26.69 46.59
C THR A 9 24.09 26.66 45.09
N GLY A 10 23.01 25.96 44.70
CA GLY A 10 22.08 26.48 43.68
C GLY A 10 21.98 25.83 42.28
N THR A 11 21.20 24.74 42.19
CA THR A 11 20.16 24.44 41.17
C THR A 11 20.45 24.64 39.66
N VAL A 12 20.56 23.52 38.90
CA VAL A 12 20.06 23.44 37.51
C VAL A 12 19.37 22.09 37.29
N GLY A 13 18.22 22.18 36.62
CA GLY A 13 17.25 21.13 36.39
C GLY A 13 17.72 19.97 35.51
N LYS A 14 16.92 18.91 35.60
CA LYS A 14 17.02 17.63 34.90
C LYS A 14 17.12 17.81 33.37
N ASN A 15 18.26 17.46 32.78
CA ASN A 15 18.34 17.17 31.36
C ASN A 15 18.07 15.68 31.12
N LYS A 16 16.86 15.40 30.64
CA LYS A 16 16.46 14.16 29.97
C LYS A 16 17.19 14.09 28.62
N PRO A 17 17.83 12.98 28.23
CA PRO A 17 18.39 12.86 26.89
C PRO A 17 17.24 12.82 25.87
N SER A 18 17.26 13.78 24.96
CA SER A 18 16.44 13.82 23.75
C SER A 18 16.88 12.72 22.80
N ASN A 19 16.05 11.71 22.58
CA ASN A 19 16.18 10.82 21.43
C ASN A 19 15.15 11.24 20.40
N SER A 20 15.59 12.04 19.43
CA SER A 20 14.85 12.34 18.21
C SER A 20 15.13 11.19 17.24
N SER A 21 14.24 10.20 17.18
CA SER A 21 14.24 9.20 16.12
C SER A 21 13.17 9.60 15.11
N ASN A 22 13.62 10.10 13.96
CA ASN A 22 12.80 10.19 12.74
C ASN A 22 12.13 8.83 12.53
N GLY A 23 10.80 8.82 12.55
CA GLY A 23 10.00 7.62 12.40
C GLY A 23 10.05 7.12 10.97
N GLU A 24 11.00 6.25 10.67
CA GLU A 24 10.79 5.25 9.61
C GLU A 24 9.55 4.42 9.99
N PRO A 25 8.63 4.15 9.05
CA PRO A 25 7.53 3.24 9.32
C PRO A 25 8.10 1.87 9.71
N LYS A 26 7.83 1.46 10.96
CA LYS A 26 8.17 0.12 11.43
C LYS A 26 7.55 -0.90 10.49
N LYS A 27 8.39 -1.73 9.87
CA LYS A 27 7.95 -2.95 9.19
C LYS A 27 7.02 -3.71 10.15
N PRO A 28 5.82 -4.16 9.71
CA PRO A 28 4.97 -4.97 10.56
C PRO A 28 5.75 -6.21 11.01
N ASN A 29 5.55 -6.62 12.26
CA ASN A 29 6.24 -7.76 12.83
C ASN A 29 5.85 -9.03 12.05
N MET A 30 6.71 -9.43 11.11
CA MET A 30 6.51 -10.52 10.15
C MET A 30 7.19 -11.82 10.56
N ASP A 31 7.77 -11.85 11.76
CA ASP A 31 8.55 -12.99 12.29
C ASP A 31 7.75 -14.30 12.35
N ASP A 32 6.41 -14.24 12.21
CA ASP A 32 5.49 -15.37 12.26
C ASP A 32 5.00 -15.88 10.87
N PHE A 33 5.37 -15.25 9.75
CA PHE A 33 4.91 -15.71 8.43
C PHE A 33 5.77 -16.88 7.92
N ASN A 34 5.13 -18.04 7.74
CA ASN A 34 5.71 -19.19 7.07
C ASN A 34 4.82 -19.58 5.88
N ALA A 35 5.33 -19.43 4.65
CA ALA A 35 4.59 -19.69 3.43
C ALA A 35 4.08 -21.14 3.30
N ASP A 36 4.77 -22.11 3.91
CA ASP A 36 4.42 -23.53 3.82
C ASP A 36 3.21 -23.89 4.70
N THR A 37 3.10 -23.23 5.85
CA THR A 37 2.04 -23.50 6.84
C THR A 37 0.94 -22.43 6.87
N ALA A 38 1.17 -21.28 6.24
CA ALA A 38 0.22 -20.17 6.20
C ALA A 38 -1.09 -20.55 5.48
N THR A 39 -2.20 -20.15 6.10
CA THR A 39 -3.53 -20.23 5.50
C THR A 39 -3.64 -19.29 4.29
N ASN A 40 -4.62 -19.54 3.40
CA ASN A 40 -4.91 -18.63 2.28
C ASN A 40 -5.21 -17.19 2.75
N LYS A 41 -5.82 -17.05 3.95
CA LYS A 41 -6.04 -15.74 4.57
C LYS A 41 -4.71 -15.04 4.87
N GLN A 42 -3.81 -15.73 5.56
CA GLN A 42 -2.50 -15.17 5.92
C GLN A 42 -1.68 -14.84 4.68
N LYS A 43 -1.71 -15.70 3.66
CA LYS A 43 -1.05 -15.44 2.36
C LYS A 43 -1.60 -14.21 1.65
N GLY A 44 -2.93 -14.05 1.63
CA GLY A 44 -3.58 -12.87 1.05
C GLY A 44 -3.17 -11.58 1.76
N ASN A 45 -3.34 -11.54 3.08
CA ASN A 45 -2.96 -10.37 3.89
C ASN A 45 -1.46 -10.08 3.80
N PHE A 46 -0.60 -11.10 3.80
CA PHE A 46 0.85 -10.95 3.62
C PHE A 46 1.17 -10.29 2.26
N GLY A 47 0.50 -10.74 1.19
CA GLY A 47 0.60 -10.12 -0.13
C GLY A 47 0.23 -8.64 -0.13
N GLU A 48 -0.92 -8.27 0.46
CA GLU A 48 -1.37 -6.86 0.55
C GLU A 48 -0.36 -5.99 1.33
N ILE A 49 0.16 -6.50 2.45
CA ILE A 49 1.12 -5.77 3.30
C ILE A 49 2.44 -5.52 2.58
N ILE A 50 3.03 -6.58 2.01
CA ILE A 50 4.32 -6.51 1.32
C ILE A 50 4.23 -5.67 0.05
N SER A 51 3.13 -5.80 -0.69
CA SER A 51 2.87 -4.97 -1.86
C SER A 51 2.84 -3.48 -1.49
N SER A 52 2.08 -3.12 -0.45
CA SER A 52 1.99 -1.75 0.03
C SER A 52 3.36 -1.19 0.46
N ASP A 53 4.15 -1.97 1.21
CA ASP A 53 5.51 -1.57 1.57
C ASP A 53 6.39 -1.33 0.33
N ASN A 54 6.34 -2.23 -0.66
CA ASN A 54 7.08 -2.07 -1.90
C ASN A 54 6.67 -0.80 -2.65
N LEU A 55 5.37 -0.55 -2.83
CA LEU A 55 4.88 0.65 -3.54
C LEU A 55 5.28 1.96 -2.86
N LEU A 56 5.36 1.98 -1.52
CA LEU A 56 5.67 3.18 -0.75
C LEU A 56 7.18 3.41 -0.56
N ASN A 57 7.98 2.34 -0.56
CA ASN A 57 9.38 2.41 -0.11
C ASN A 57 10.42 1.99 -1.17
N ASN A 58 10.02 1.36 -2.27
CA ASN A 58 10.97 1.00 -3.32
C ASN A 58 11.51 2.24 -4.05
N GLN A 59 12.84 2.34 -4.12
CA GLN A 59 13.51 3.49 -4.71
C GLN A 59 13.27 3.59 -6.23
N SER A 60 13.20 2.47 -6.95
CA SER A 60 12.93 2.48 -8.39
C SER A 60 11.57 3.07 -8.74
N ILE A 61 10.55 2.80 -7.90
CA ILE A 61 9.21 3.37 -8.03
C ILE A 61 9.25 4.90 -7.80
N LYS A 62 9.98 5.33 -6.76
CA LYS A 62 10.15 6.77 -6.47
C LYS A 62 10.90 7.49 -7.57
N ASP A 63 11.99 6.91 -8.06
CA ASP A 63 12.82 7.45 -9.14
C ASP A 63 12.05 7.52 -10.47
N ALA A 64 11.11 6.59 -10.70
CA ALA A 64 10.17 6.63 -11.81
C ALA A 64 9.08 7.71 -11.68
N GLY A 65 9.06 8.48 -10.58
CA GLY A 65 8.18 9.62 -10.37
C GLY A 65 6.85 9.30 -9.70
N TYR A 66 6.76 8.16 -9.00
CA TYR A 66 5.61 7.79 -8.19
C TYR A 66 5.88 8.09 -6.70
N ASP A 67 5.52 9.30 -6.27
CA ASP A 67 5.51 9.70 -4.85
C ASP A 67 4.15 9.34 -4.24
N LEU A 68 4.00 8.07 -3.85
CA LEU A 68 2.70 7.50 -3.52
C LEU A 68 2.30 7.76 -2.06
N LYS A 69 1.04 8.16 -1.86
CA LYS A 69 0.40 8.29 -0.55
C LYS A 69 -0.87 7.43 -0.52
N PRO A 70 -1.03 6.53 0.46
CA PRO A 70 -2.22 5.69 0.53
C PRO A 70 -3.46 6.55 0.81
N ILE A 71 -4.55 6.25 0.11
CA ILE A 71 -5.86 6.90 0.29
C ILE A 71 -6.96 5.84 0.44
N GLY A 72 -7.96 6.15 1.25
CA GLY A 72 -9.01 5.17 1.58
C GLY A 72 -8.49 4.08 2.52
N ARG A 73 -8.95 2.85 2.30
CA ARG A 73 -8.55 1.68 3.10
C ARG A 73 -7.05 1.41 2.91
N GLY A 74 -6.31 1.37 4.00
CA GLY A 74 -4.92 0.90 4.00
C GLY A 74 -4.80 -0.62 3.90
N ALA A 75 -3.57 -1.11 3.71
CA ALA A 75 -3.27 -2.53 3.80
C ALA A 75 -3.66 -3.09 5.20
N PRO A 76 -3.92 -4.41 5.31
CA PRO A 76 -4.14 -5.06 6.60
C PRO A 76 -3.01 -4.76 7.59
N SER A 77 -3.32 -4.67 8.88
CA SER A 77 -2.32 -4.43 9.92
C SER A 77 -1.60 -5.71 10.35
N SER A 78 -2.22 -6.87 10.08
CA SER A 78 -1.70 -8.19 10.41
C SER A 78 -2.13 -9.25 9.40
N ILE A 79 -1.31 -10.30 9.24
CA ILE A 79 -1.67 -11.49 8.45
C ILE A 79 -2.93 -12.20 8.97
N ASN A 80 -3.33 -11.95 10.22
CA ASN A 80 -4.50 -12.58 10.84
C ASN A 80 -5.80 -11.78 10.66
N ASP A 81 -5.73 -10.55 10.13
CA ASP A 81 -6.89 -9.68 9.92
C ASP A 81 -7.92 -10.33 8.98
N LYS A 82 -9.16 -9.84 9.06
CA LYS A 82 -10.23 -10.30 8.16
C LYS A 82 -9.91 -9.89 6.73
N ILE A 83 -10.10 -10.82 5.79
CA ILE A 83 -9.98 -10.52 4.36
C ILE A 83 -11.04 -9.51 3.96
N VAL A 84 -10.59 -8.41 3.36
CA VAL A 84 -11.44 -7.43 2.71
C VAL A 84 -11.36 -7.65 1.21
N LYS A 85 -12.49 -7.98 0.58
CA LYS A 85 -12.55 -8.13 -0.88
C LYS A 85 -12.61 -6.78 -1.57
N GLY A 86 -11.89 -6.58 -2.66
CA GLY A 86 -11.97 -5.36 -3.48
C GLY A 86 -10.60 -5.01 -4.03
N ILE A 87 -10.32 -3.72 -4.15
CA ILE A 87 -8.99 -3.17 -4.41
C ILE A 87 -8.12 -3.37 -3.16
N ASP A 88 -6.90 -3.83 -3.37
CA ASP A 88 -5.95 -4.10 -2.29
C ASP A 88 -5.24 -2.82 -1.83
N GLY A 89 -4.77 -1.99 -2.78
CA GLY A 89 -4.15 -0.70 -2.53
C GLY A 89 -4.65 0.41 -3.44
N LEU A 90 -4.81 1.61 -2.88
CA LEU A 90 -5.19 2.80 -3.63
C LEU A 90 -4.33 3.97 -3.15
N TYR A 91 -3.67 4.65 -4.08
CA TYR A 91 -2.67 5.68 -3.78
C TYR A 91 -2.91 6.92 -4.63
N GLU A 92 -2.73 8.09 -4.02
CA GLU A 92 -2.53 9.36 -4.72
C GLU A 92 -1.05 9.53 -5.05
N ASN A 93 -0.73 9.94 -6.27
CA ASN A 93 0.62 10.34 -6.63
C ASN A 93 0.81 11.83 -6.33
N ALA A 94 1.61 12.14 -5.33
CA ALA A 94 1.90 13.50 -4.89
C ALA A 94 2.88 14.23 -5.83
N ASN A 95 3.49 13.55 -6.80
CA ASN A 95 4.30 14.19 -7.83
C ASN A 95 3.43 15.06 -8.76
N THR A 96 3.53 16.37 -8.61
CA THR A 96 2.72 17.34 -9.37
C THR A 96 3.00 17.30 -10.87
N GLU A 97 4.23 16.96 -11.26
CA GLU A 97 4.67 16.87 -12.65
C GLU A 97 4.19 15.58 -13.35
N SER A 98 3.75 14.58 -12.58
CA SER A 98 3.23 13.34 -13.16
C SER A 98 1.87 13.54 -13.80
N LYS A 99 1.68 12.94 -14.98
CA LYS A 99 0.36 12.81 -15.62
C LYS A 99 -0.54 11.82 -14.87
N ILE A 100 0.07 10.88 -14.15
CA ILE A 100 -0.63 9.88 -13.35
C ILE A 100 -0.94 10.48 -11.98
N LYS A 101 -2.23 10.51 -11.63
CA LYS A 101 -2.74 11.06 -10.38
C LYS A 101 -3.03 9.99 -9.33
N TYR A 102 -3.37 8.78 -9.77
CA TYR A 102 -3.61 7.66 -8.85
C TYR A 102 -2.98 6.37 -9.34
N VAL A 103 -2.63 5.51 -8.38
CA VAL A 103 -2.24 4.12 -8.62
C VAL A 103 -3.22 3.22 -7.87
N ILE A 104 -3.74 2.21 -8.57
CA ILE A 104 -4.58 1.16 -8.00
C ILE A 104 -3.77 -0.13 -8.06
N ASP A 105 -3.60 -0.80 -6.92
CA ASP A 105 -2.82 -2.02 -6.77
C ASP A 105 -3.71 -3.21 -6.40
N GLU A 106 -3.39 -4.36 -6.99
CA GLU A 106 -3.90 -5.68 -6.62
C GLU A 106 -2.71 -6.59 -6.28
N ALA A 107 -2.72 -7.17 -5.09
CA ALA A 107 -1.67 -8.06 -4.62
C ALA A 107 -2.04 -9.53 -4.85
N LYS A 108 -1.07 -10.32 -5.32
CA LYS A 108 -1.22 -11.77 -5.49
C LYS A 108 -0.02 -12.51 -4.94
N PHE A 109 -0.28 -13.40 -3.98
CA PHE A 109 0.73 -14.27 -3.40
C PHE A 109 0.93 -15.55 -4.22
N GLY A 110 2.19 -15.90 -4.47
CA GLY A 110 2.59 -17.13 -5.16
C GLY A 110 2.00 -17.24 -6.57
N SER A 111 1.39 -18.38 -6.87
CA SER A 111 0.79 -18.66 -8.19
C SER A 111 -0.60 -18.03 -8.40
N SER A 112 -1.14 -17.31 -7.42
CA SER A 112 -2.48 -16.70 -7.50
C SER A 112 -2.58 -15.73 -8.66
N GLN A 113 -3.70 -15.74 -9.38
CA GLN A 113 -3.92 -14.89 -10.57
C GLN A 113 -5.05 -13.89 -10.35
N LEU A 114 -5.17 -12.92 -11.26
CA LEU A 114 -6.37 -12.08 -11.36
C LEU A 114 -7.59 -12.97 -11.63
N GLY A 115 -8.65 -12.75 -10.86
CA GLY A 115 -9.91 -13.46 -11.03
C GLY A 115 -10.80 -12.85 -12.11
N LYS A 116 -11.82 -13.61 -12.53
CA LYS A 116 -12.94 -13.10 -13.32
C LYS A 116 -14.17 -12.95 -12.43
N THR A 117 -14.88 -11.85 -12.56
CA THR A 117 -16.12 -11.58 -11.82
C THR A 117 -17.28 -11.36 -12.78
N LYS A 118 -18.47 -11.07 -12.23
CA LYS A 118 -19.63 -10.64 -13.03
C LYS A 118 -19.35 -9.33 -13.78
N ASP A 119 -18.55 -8.45 -13.18
CA ASP A 119 -18.14 -7.17 -13.78
C ASP A 119 -16.90 -7.33 -14.69
N GLY A 120 -16.59 -8.55 -15.15
CA GLY A 120 -15.38 -8.83 -15.94
C GLY A 120 -14.13 -9.14 -15.12
N PRO A 121 -12.94 -9.16 -15.77
CA PRO A 121 -11.65 -9.41 -15.12
C PRO A 121 -11.36 -8.43 -13.99
N GLN A 122 -10.70 -8.87 -12.92
CA GLN A 122 -10.20 -7.95 -11.89
C GLN A 122 -9.32 -6.87 -12.52
N MET A 123 -9.40 -5.65 -11.97
CA MET A 123 -8.68 -4.47 -12.44
C MET A 123 -9.10 -3.94 -13.82
N SER A 124 -10.08 -4.53 -14.49
CA SER A 124 -10.69 -3.88 -15.66
C SER A 124 -11.49 -2.64 -15.24
N ASN A 125 -11.79 -1.75 -16.19
CA ASN A 125 -12.66 -0.60 -15.95
C ASN A 125 -14.01 -1.04 -15.38
N ASP A 126 -14.67 -2.02 -16.02
CA ASP A 126 -15.97 -2.53 -15.57
C ASP A 126 -15.92 -3.09 -14.17
N TRP A 127 -14.83 -3.77 -13.81
CA TRP A 127 -14.65 -4.27 -12.45
C TRP A 127 -14.51 -3.13 -11.46
N LEU A 128 -13.63 -2.16 -11.73
CA LEU A 128 -13.37 -1.02 -10.85
C LEU A 128 -14.63 -0.19 -10.57
N THR A 129 -15.43 0.05 -11.61
CA THR A 129 -16.68 0.85 -11.54
C THR A 129 -17.90 0.02 -11.13
N GLY A 130 -17.85 -1.31 -11.33
CA GLY A 130 -18.95 -2.23 -11.08
C GLY A 130 -20.07 -2.11 -12.10
N SER A 131 -19.74 -2.00 -13.39
CA SER A 131 -20.70 -1.71 -14.48
C SER A 131 -21.90 -2.65 -14.55
N GLU A 132 -21.71 -3.94 -14.27
CA GLU A 132 -22.78 -4.96 -14.34
C GLU A 132 -23.55 -5.06 -13.02
N THR A 133 -22.85 -5.03 -11.88
CA THR A 133 -23.43 -5.31 -10.56
C THR A 133 -23.85 -4.06 -9.78
N GLY A 134 -23.50 -2.86 -10.24
CA GLY A 134 -23.65 -1.59 -9.54
C GLY A 134 -22.73 -1.43 -8.31
N LYS A 135 -21.76 -2.34 -8.11
CA LYS A 135 -20.90 -2.36 -6.93
C LYS A 135 -19.54 -1.73 -7.23
N SER A 136 -19.44 -0.41 -7.19
CA SER A 136 -18.15 0.28 -7.39
C SER A 136 -17.10 -0.15 -6.37
N ARG A 137 -15.98 -0.74 -6.84
CA ARG A 137 -14.85 -1.08 -5.96
C ARG A 137 -14.03 0.15 -5.61
N ILE A 138 -13.95 1.16 -6.49
CA ILE A 138 -13.36 2.46 -6.16
C ILE A 138 -14.10 3.09 -4.97
N LEU A 139 -15.44 3.18 -5.02
CA LEU A 139 -16.23 3.74 -3.92
C LEU A 139 -16.03 2.97 -2.61
N LYS A 140 -15.95 1.64 -2.71
CA LYS A 140 -15.68 0.78 -1.56
C LYS A 140 -14.28 1.01 -0.98
N ALA A 141 -13.26 1.15 -1.83
CA ALA A 141 -11.88 1.36 -1.42
C ALA A 141 -11.70 2.69 -0.68
N VAL A 142 -12.46 3.72 -1.05
CA VAL A 142 -12.49 5.02 -0.34
C VAL A 142 -13.56 5.09 0.76
N GLU A 143 -13.98 3.93 1.28
CA GLU A 143 -14.87 3.81 2.43
C GLU A 143 -16.20 4.56 2.26
N GLY A 144 -16.72 4.63 1.03
CA GLY A 144 -17.97 5.31 0.71
C GLY A 144 -17.85 6.81 0.46
N ASN A 145 -16.64 7.39 0.46
CA ASN A 145 -16.43 8.79 0.11
C ASN A 145 -16.73 9.05 -1.37
N LYS A 146 -17.95 9.49 -1.65
CA LYS A 146 -18.45 9.73 -3.02
C LYS A 146 -17.63 10.78 -3.78
N SER A 147 -17.21 11.86 -3.13
CA SER A 147 -16.45 12.93 -3.81
C SER A 147 -15.09 12.42 -4.27
N LEU A 148 -14.38 11.68 -3.40
CA LEU A 148 -13.10 11.09 -3.75
C LEU A 148 -13.26 9.99 -4.81
N ALA A 149 -14.28 9.14 -4.68
CA ALA A 149 -14.58 8.12 -5.68
C ALA A 149 -14.82 8.74 -7.07
N THR A 150 -15.63 9.79 -7.16
CA THR A 150 -15.86 10.52 -8.43
C THR A 150 -14.56 11.08 -9.01
N LYS A 151 -13.69 11.68 -8.19
CA LYS A 151 -12.39 12.19 -8.67
C LYS A 151 -11.52 11.08 -9.26
N ILE A 152 -11.45 9.92 -8.61
CA ILE A 152 -10.66 8.78 -9.08
C ILE A 152 -11.29 8.19 -10.35
N THR A 153 -12.61 8.05 -10.42
CA THR A 153 -13.29 7.56 -11.63
C THR A 153 -13.06 8.49 -12.81
N ASN A 154 -13.16 9.81 -12.63
CA ASN A 154 -12.86 10.77 -13.70
C ASN A 154 -11.39 10.68 -14.13
N ALA A 155 -10.47 10.52 -13.18
CA ALA A 155 -9.06 10.31 -13.49
C ALA A 155 -8.83 9.00 -14.26
N LEU A 156 -9.59 7.94 -13.95
CA LEU A 156 -9.54 6.66 -14.67
C LEU A 156 -9.97 6.83 -16.13
N GLU A 157 -11.07 7.55 -16.37
CA GLU A 157 -11.58 7.87 -17.70
C GLU A 157 -10.61 8.77 -18.49
N ASP A 158 -9.96 9.71 -17.81
CA ASP A 158 -8.94 10.61 -18.39
C ASP A 158 -7.58 9.93 -18.67
N GLY A 159 -7.41 8.65 -18.33
CA GLY A 159 -6.14 7.93 -18.47
C GLY A 159 -5.05 8.38 -17.49
N LYS A 160 -5.44 8.95 -16.34
CA LYS A 160 -4.56 9.45 -15.26
C LYS A 160 -4.43 8.47 -14.10
N VAL A 161 -4.79 7.21 -14.32
CA VAL A 161 -4.68 6.14 -13.32
C VAL A 161 -3.82 5.02 -13.88
N GLU A 162 -2.87 4.56 -13.07
CA GLU A 162 -2.18 3.30 -13.34
C GLU A 162 -2.75 2.16 -12.50
N ARG A 163 -2.85 1.00 -13.13
CA ARG A 163 -3.33 -0.24 -12.53
C ARG A 163 -2.14 -1.18 -12.43
N VAL A 164 -1.85 -1.64 -11.22
CA VAL A 164 -0.65 -2.40 -10.90
C VAL A 164 -1.07 -3.75 -10.29
N LEU A 165 -0.41 -4.80 -10.76
CA LEU A 165 -0.45 -6.12 -10.16
C LEU A 165 0.89 -6.36 -9.46
N SER A 166 0.84 -6.55 -8.15
CA SER A 166 2.00 -6.88 -7.34
C SER A 166 2.02 -8.37 -7.03
N LYS A 167 2.96 -9.08 -7.64
CA LYS A 167 3.22 -10.50 -7.42
C LYS A 167 4.22 -10.67 -6.30
N VAL A 168 3.76 -11.25 -5.19
CA VAL A 168 4.57 -11.50 -3.99
C VAL A 168 4.93 -12.98 -3.93
N ASP A 169 6.22 -13.31 -3.87
CA ASP A 169 6.67 -14.69 -3.71
C ASP A 169 6.69 -15.15 -2.23
N SER A 170 7.06 -16.41 -1.99
CA SER A 170 7.12 -16.99 -0.64
C SER A 170 8.18 -16.35 0.26
N ASN A 171 9.15 -15.65 -0.31
CA ASN A 171 10.21 -14.94 0.40
C ASN A 171 9.86 -13.45 0.62
N GLY A 172 8.71 -12.99 0.13
CA GLY A 172 8.29 -11.59 0.19
C GLY A 172 8.91 -10.71 -0.89
N ASN A 173 9.53 -11.28 -1.93
CA ASN A 173 9.98 -10.47 -3.07
C ASN A 173 8.78 -10.05 -3.91
N VAL A 174 8.79 -8.81 -4.39
CA VAL A 174 7.72 -8.23 -5.19
C VAL A 174 8.16 -8.01 -6.62
N LYS A 175 7.31 -8.41 -7.58
CA LYS A 175 7.36 -7.95 -8.96
C LYS A 175 6.06 -7.26 -9.31
N THR A 176 6.16 -6.08 -9.89
CA THR A 176 5.03 -5.22 -10.25
C THR A 176 4.79 -5.29 -11.76
N TYR A 177 3.53 -5.28 -12.17
CA TYR A 177 3.14 -5.33 -13.58
C TYR A 177 2.02 -4.33 -13.86
N ARG A 178 2.10 -3.65 -15.00
CA ARG A 178 1.03 -2.75 -15.46
C ARG A 178 -0.13 -3.56 -16.02
N ILE A 179 -1.35 -3.13 -15.71
CA ILE A 179 -2.60 -3.69 -16.22
C ILE A 179 -3.32 -2.66 -17.10
N ASP A 180 -3.83 -3.09 -18.26
CA ASP A 180 -4.63 -2.25 -19.16
C ASP A 180 -6.08 -2.05 -18.67
N ALA A 181 -6.92 -1.40 -19.50
CA ALA A 181 -8.30 -1.12 -19.15
C ALA A 181 -9.22 -2.36 -19.18
N ASP A 182 -8.80 -3.43 -19.84
CA ASP A 182 -9.56 -4.67 -20.00
C ASP A 182 -9.16 -5.72 -18.92
N GLY A 183 -8.14 -5.41 -18.12
CA GLY A 183 -7.62 -6.29 -17.07
C GLY A 183 -6.50 -7.21 -17.55
N ASN A 184 -5.86 -6.92 -18.69
CA ASN A 184 -4.72 -7.68 -19.20
C ASN A 184 -3.40 -7.11 -18.67
N ILE A 185 -2.46 -8.01 -18.39
CA ILE A 185 -1.11 -7.66 -17.96
C ILE A 185 -0.29 -7.24 -19.19
N MET A 186 0.29 -6.03 -19.16
CA MET A 186 1.00 -5.43 -20.29
C MET A 186 2.52 -5.60 -20.23
N GLY A 187 3.09 -5.67 -19.03
CA GLY A 187 4.53 -5.72 -18.82
C GLY A 187 4.92 -5.31 -17.40
N GLU A 188 6.21 -5.38 -17.08
CA GLU A 188 6.72 -4.94 -15.79
C GLU A 188 6.45 -3.44 -15.57
N TRP A 189 6.07 -3.11 -14.35
CA TRP A 189 5.98 -1.75 -13.84
C TRP A 189 7.22 -1.48 -12.98
N PRO A 190 7.69 -0.22 -12.84
CA PRO A 190 8.90 0.08 -12.07
C PRO A 190 8.90 -0.39 -10.61
#